data_AF-A0AAD6WB69-F1
#
_entry.id   AF-A0AAD6WB69-F1
#
_cell.length_a   1.000
_cell.length_b   1.000
_cell.length_c   1.000
_cell.angle_alpha   90.00
_cell.angle_beta   90.00
_cell.angle_gamma   90.00
#
_symmetry.space_group_name_H-M   'P 1'
#
loop_
_entity.id
_entity.type
_entity.pdbx_description
1 polymer ?
#
loop_
_entity_poly.entity_id
_entity_poly.type
_entity_poly.pdbx_seq_one_letter_code
_entity_poly.pdbx_strand_id
1 'polypeptide(L)'
;MDSSAVLFNQLKAAEPFFLLAGPNVIESEEHILRMANHLKTISTKVGLPLVFKSSFDKANRTSSKSFRGPGMSEGLKILEKVKLAYDIPIVTDVHETIQCEPVGQVADIIQIPAFLCRQTDLLVAAAKTGKIINIKKGQFCSPSVMSNSAEKLRLAGNPNVMVCERGTMFGYNDLIVDPRNFEWMREAKCPVVADITHSLQQPAGKKLDGGGVASGGLRELIPCIARTAVAVGVDGIFMEVHDDPLNAPVDGPTQWPLRHLEELLEELVAIAVSSRPVLNLHIQLFTFGHPSVDSVVDQFLDNHTTDSCGSSSNESPHVSTHGPSPPSKGVVDGKEGRPSWWALPVEDMDLDMDELRQYKASLETLKSNVASRLKEMEERASLTRDFVGFLDAH
;
A
#
# COMPACT_ATOMS: atom_id res chain seq x y z
N MET A 1 15.98 22.54 6.26
CA MET A 1 14.84 21.61 6.11
C MET A 1 14.75 20.81 7.39
N ASP A 2 13.54 20.58 7.91
CA ASP A 2 13.29 19.70 9.06
C ASP A 2 13.86 18.29 8.79
N SER A 3 14.62 17.73 9.74
CA SER A 3 15.25 16.40 9.62
C SER A 3 14.24 15.30 9.28
N SER A 4 13.01 15.42 9.77
CA SER A 4 11.94 14.45 9.49
C SER A 4 11.49 14.50 8.03
N ALA A 5 11.43 15.69 7.42
CA ALA A 5 11.10 15.82 5.99
C ALA A 5 12.20 15.25 5.09
N VAL A 6 13.48 15.39 5.48
CA VAL A 6 14.61 14.80 4.75
C VAL A 6 14.52 13.27 4.76
N LEU A 7 14.37 12.66 5.93
CA LEU A 7 14.21 11.22 6.05
C LEU A 7 12.97 10.72 5.31
N PHE A 8 11.84 11.42 5.40
CA PHE A 8 10.61 11.04 4.71
C PHE A 8 10.79 10.98 3.20
N ASN A 9 11.43 11.98 2.61
CA ASN A 9 11.71 12.01 1.18
C ASN A 9 12.71 10.93 0.76
N GLN A 10 13.71 10.62 1.59
CA GLN A 10 14.65 9.51 1.36
C GLN A 10 13.92 8.16 1.34
N LEU A 11 13.04 7.90 2.31
CA LEU A 11 12.26 6.66 2.36
C LEU A 11 11.28 6.57 1.19
N LYS A 12 10.61 7.68 0.84
CA LYS A 12 9.70 7.72 -0.32
C LYS A 12 10.38 7.47 -1.66
N ALA A 13 11.66 7.85 -1.79
CA ALA A 13 12.46 7.63 -2.99
C ALA A 13 13.28 6.32 -2.96
N ALA A 14 13.09 5.48 -1.94
CA ALA A 14 13.86 4.25 -1.78
C ALA A 14 13.49 3.22 -2.86
N GLU A 15 14.52 2.71 -3.53
CA GLU A 15 14.43 1.63 -4.50
C GLU A 15 15.29 0.45 -4.03
N PRO A 16 14.79 -0.80 -4.05
CA PRO A 16 13.45 -1.19 -4.47
C PRO A 16 12.41 -1.11 -3.35
N PHE A 17 12.77 -0.79 -2.10
CA PHE A 17 11.87 -0.44 -0.98
C PHE A 17 12.72 -0.07 0.24
N PHE A 18 12.12 0.47 1.31
CA PHE A 18 12.78 0.60 2.63
C PHE A 18 12.29 -0.46 3.62
N LEU A 19 13.07 -0.68 4.68
CA LEU A 19 12.82 -1.69 5.70
C LEU A 19 12.58 -1.06 7.08
N LEU A 20 11.44 -1.35 7.70
CA LEU A 20 11.17 -1.12 9.12
C LEU A 20 11.33 -2.45 9.86
N ALA A 21 12.43 -2.66 10.58
CA ALA A 21 12.71 -3.96 11.19
C ALA A 21 13.33 -3.89 12.58
N GLY A 22 12.99 -4.89 13.40
CA GLY A 22 13.57 -5.10 14.73
C GLY A 22 12.71 -5.99 15.62
N PRO A 23 13.12 -6.23 16.87
CA PRO A 23 12.36 -7.05 17.81
C PRO A 23 10.98 -6.47 18.12
N ASN A 24 9.99 -7.33 18.37
CA ASN A 24 8.62 -6.88 18.68
C ASN A 24 8.57 -5.88 19.86
N VAL A 25 9.28 -6.20 20.94
CA VAL A 25 9.32 -5.43 22.18
C VAL A 25 10.77 -5.32 22.66
N ILE A 26 11.06 -4.27 23.42
CA ILE A 26 12.35 -4.15 24.11
C ILE A 26 12.41 -5.17 25.24
N GLU A 27 13.35 -6.11 25.16
CA GLU A 27 13.58 -7.14 26.19
C GLU A 27 14.68 -6.72 27.16
N SER A 28 15.80 -6.22 26.60
CA SER A 28 16.91 -5.64 27.34
C SER A 28 17.71 -4.71 26.42
N GLU A 29 18.48 -3.79 27.02
CA GLU A 29 19.38 -2.91 26.26
C GLU A 29 20.39 -3.71 25.43
N GLU A 30 21.01 -4.72 26.03
CA GLU A 30 22.02 -5.55 25.36
C GLU A 30 21.43 -6.28 24.15
N HIS A 31 20.24 -6.87 24.30
CA HIS A 31 19.55 -7.55 23.19
C HIS A 31 19.21 -6.57 22.07
N ILE A 32 18.66 -5.41 22.39
CA ILE A 32 18.28 -4.41 21.39
C ILE A 32 19.49 -3.87 20.63
N LEU A 33 20.61 -3.59 21.31
CA LEU A 33 21.85 -3.15 20.67
C LEU A 33 22.43 -4.24 19.75
N ARG A 34 22.41 -5.52 20.18
CA ARG A 34 22.86 -6.64 19.33
C ARG A 34 21.98 -6.80 18.10
N MET A 35 20.66 -6.72 18.25
CA MET A 35 19.72 -6.83 17.15
C MET A 35 19.89 -5.67 16.15
N ALA A 36 20.03 -4.43 16.63
CA ALA A 36 20.28 -3.27 15.79
C ALA A 36 21.56 -3.42 14.94
N ASN A 37 22.66 -3.89 15.54
CA ASN A 37 23.92 -4.12 14.83
C ASN A 37 23.77 -5.13 13.69
N HIS A 38 23.17 -6.28 13.96
CA HIS A 38 22.97 -7.32 12.94
C HIS A 38 22.03 -6.85 11.82
N LEU A 39 20.92 -6.20 12.17
CA LEU A 39 19.97 -5.69 11.19
C LEU A 39 20.60 -4.64 10.29
N LYS A 40 21.39 -3.70 10.85
CA LYS A 40 22.12 -2.71 10.07
C LYS A 40 23.15 -3.36 9.15
N THR A 41 23.87 -4.37 9.64
CA THR A 41 24.86 -5.11 8.84
C THR A 41 24.20 -5.77 7.63
N ILE A 42 23.11 -6.52 7.87
CA ILE A 42 22.37 -7.21 6.82
C ILE A 42 21.73 -6.22 5.85
N SER A 43 21.03 -5.19 6.35
CA SER A 43 20.33 -4.22 5.50
C SER A 43 21.31 -3.44 4.60
N THR A 44 22.50 -3.12 5.12
CA THR A 44 23.55 -2.45 4.35
C THR A 44 24.09 -3.38 3.26
N LYS A 45 24.30 -4.66 3.58
CA LYS A 45 24.77 -5.66 2.61
C LYS A 45 23.80 -5.84 1.44
N VAL A 46 22.50 -5.88 1.71
CA VAL A 46 21.45 -6.04 0.68
C VAL A 46 21.04 -4.70 0.03
N GLY A 47 21.60 -3.57 0.47
CA GLY A 47 21.35 -2.25 -0.12
C GLY A 47 20.00 -1.62 0.24
N LEU A 48 19.39 -1.98 1.38
CA LEU A 48 18.10 -1.45 1.81
C LEU A 48 18.24 -0.38 2.92
N PRO A 49 17.57 0.79 2.80
CA PRO A 49 17.43 1.73 3.90
C PRO A 49 16.71 1.09 5.08
N LEU A 50 17.31 1.14 6.27
CA LEU A 50 16.76 0.56 7.50
C LEU A 50 16.30 1.66 8.47
N VAL A 51 15.10 1.46 9.02
CA VAL A 51 14.62 2.13 10.23
C VAL A 51 14.43 1.05 11.29
N PHE A 52 15.10 1.20 12.43
CA PHE A 52 15.04 0.22 13.50
C PHE A 52 13.73 0.33 14.27
N LYS A 53 13.04 -0.80 14.42
CA LYS A 53 11.75 -0.89 15.12
C LYS A 53 11.89 -1.64 16.44
N SER A 54 11.36 -1.07 17.52
CA SER A 54 10.97 -1.87 18.69
C SER A 54 9.95 -1.11 19.54
N SER A 55 9.05 -1.85 20.21
CA SER A 55 8.03 -1.26 21.09
C SER A 55 8.55 -1.18 22.53
N PHE A 56 8.40 -0.03 23.18
CA PHE A 56 8.71 0.13 24.61
C PHE A 56 7.62 -0.44 25.54
N ASP A 57 6.39 -0.57 25.03
CA ASP A 57 5.23 -1.10 25.74
C ASP A 57 4.31 -1.89 24.80
N LYS A 58 3.74 -2.98 25.29
CA LYS A 58 2.65 -3.74 24.64
C LYS A 58 1.35 -3.50 25.41
N ALA A 59 0.67 -2.40 25.10
CA ALA A 59 -0.55 -1.97 25.80
C ALA A 59 -1.80 -2.82 25.51
N ASN A 60 -1.76 -3.70 24.52
CA ASN A 60 -2.92 -4.43 23.98
C ASN A 60 -2.81 -5.96 24.12
N ARG A 61 -2.06 -6.46 25.11
CA ARG A 61 -1.96 -7.89 25.39
C ARG A 61 -3.31 -8.43 25.87
N THR A 62 -3.64 -9.67 25.47
CA THR A 62 -4.89 -10.34 25.88
C THR A 62 -4.93 -10.66 27.38
N SER A 63 -3.77 -10.90 28.01
CA SER A 63 -3.67 -11.18 29.45
C SER A 63 -2.83 -10.11 30.14
N SER A 64 -3.31 -9.63 31.29
CA SER A 64 -2.64 -8.63 32.14
C SER A 64 -1.33 -9.13 32.76
N LYS A 65 -1.11 -10.45 32.82
CA LYS A 65 0.13 -11.07 33.32
C LYS A 65 1.24 -11.14 32.27
N SER A 66 0.94 -10.79 31.02
CA SER A 66 1.90 -10.93 29.93
C SER A 66 2.98 -9.86 29.99
N PHE A 67 4.21 -10.19 29.58
CA PHE A 67 5.28 -9.21 29.46
C PHE A 67 4.89 -8.04 28.54
N ARG A 68 5.24 -6.82 28.96
CA ARG A 68 4.89 -5.59 28.24
C ARG A 68 6.08 -4.80 27.72
N GLY A 69 7.29 -5.03 28.23
CA GLY A 69 8.46 -4.21 27.94
C GLY A 69 8.87 -3.36 29.16
N PRO A 70 9.92 -2.54 29.02
CA PRO A 70 10.51 -1.76 30.11
C PRO A 70 9.73 -0.48 30.43
N GLY A 71 8.71 -0.14 29.63
CA GLY A 71 7.96 1.11 29.74
C GLY A 71 8.66 2.27 29.04
N MET A 72 7.95 3.40 28.95
CA MET A 72 8.35 4.52 28.08
C MET A 72 9.69 5.15 28.46
N SER A 73 9.92 5.47 29.74
CA SER A 73 11.15 6.19 30.14
C SER A 73 12.41 5.39 29.84
N GLU A 74 12.44 4.10 30.19
CA GLU A 74 13.61 3.26 29.95
C GLU A 74 13.70 2.82 28.48
N GLY A 75 12.57 2.48 27.85
CA GLY A 75 12.54 2.10 26.45
C GLY A 75 13.03 3.21 25.52
N LEU A 76 12.67 4.47 25.77
CA LEU A 76 13.15 5.61 24.98
C LEU A 76 14.65 5.85 25.14
N LYS A 77 15.22 5.66 26.33
CA LYS A 77 16.68 5.74 26.54
C LYS A 77 17.41 4.66 25.75
N ILE A 78 16.89 3.44 25.73
CA ILE A 78 17.49 2.32 24.98
C ILE A 78 17.43 2.61 23.47
N LEU A 79 16.29 3.10 22.96
CA LEU A 79 16.14 3.45 21.55
C LEU A 79 17.04 4.63 21.13
N GLU A 80 17.23 5.62 22.00
CA GLU A 80 18.17 6.72 21.76
C GLU A 80 19.61 6.20 21.66
N LYS A 81 20.01 5.25 22.52
CA LYS A 81 21.33 4.60 22.42
C LYS A 81 21.53 3.87 21.09
N VAL A 82 20.51 3.16 20.59
CA VAL A 82 20.56 2.52 19.27
C VAL A 82 20.81 3.55 18.17
N LYS A 83 20.05 4.65 18.21
CA LYS A 83 20.15 5.73 17.22
C LYS A 83 21.57 6.33 17.19
N LEU A 84 22.13 6.62 18.36
CA LEU A 84 23.46 7.21 18.49
C LEU A 84 24.59 6.23 18.14
N ALA A 85 24.45 4.95 18.52
CA ALA A 85 25.50 3.95 18.32
C ALA A 85 25.65 3.52 16.85
N TYR A 86 24.54 3.47 16.10
CA TYR A 86 24.51 2.88 14.76
C TYR A 86 24.09 3.85 13.65
N ASP A 87 23.74 5.09 13.98
CA ASP A 87 23.24 6.10 13.04
C ASP A 87 22.08 5.55 12.17
N ILE A 88 21.10 4.95 12.85
CA ILE A 88 19.89 4.41 12.23
C ILE A 88 18.64 5.11 12.78
N PRO A 89 17.69 5.52 11.91
CA PRO A 89 16.43 6.08 12.38
C PRO A 89 15.62 5.09 13.19
N ILE A 90 14.78 5.60 14.09
CA ILE A 90 13.95 4.80 15.00
C ILE A 90 12.48 4.91 14.66
N VAL A 91 11.77 3.78 14.70
CA VAL A 91 10.30 3.70 14.74
C VAL A 91 9.81 2.98 16.00
N THR A 92 8.89 3.60 16.73
CA THR A 92 8.17 2.97 17.86
C THR A 92 6.72 3.42 17.86
N ASP A 93 5.85 2.64 18.48
CA ASP A 93 4.43 2.93 18.61
C ASP A 93 4.06 3.72 19.87
N VAL A 94 2.98 4.48 19.77
CA VAL A 94 2.32 5.20 20.88
C VAL A 94 0.92 4.65 21.12
N HIS A 95 0.48 4.70 22.37
CA HIS A 95 -0.80 4.14 22.83
C HIS A 95 -1.75 5.21 23.36
N GLU A 96 -1.22 6.35 23.80
CA GLU A 96 -1.97 7.47 24.36
C GLU A 96 -1.39 8.82 23.89
N THR A 97 -2.22 9.87 23.87
CA THR A 97 -1.85 11.21 23.38
C THR A 97 -0.65 11.81 24.12
N ILE A 98 -0.57 11.59 25.44
CA ILE A 98 0.51 12.08 26.30
C ILE A 98 1.88 11.48 25.97
N GLN A 99 1.92 10.37 25.22
CA GLN A 99 3.16 9.71 24.83
C GLN A 99 3.78 10.31 23.57
N CYS A 100 3.00 11.01 22.73
CA CYS A 100 3.45 11.48 21.42
C CYS A 100 4.65 12.43 21.50
N GLU A 101 4.61 13.42 22.40
CA GLU A 101 5.70 14.39 22.54
C GLU A 101 7.00 13.74 23.04
N PRO A 102 7.03 13.01 24.17
CA PRO A 102 8.25 12.32 24.62
C PRO A 102 8.81 11.33 23.58
N VAL A 103 7.93 10.56 22.93
CA VAL A 103 8.36 9.62 21.88
C VAL A 103 8.94 10.37 20.69
N GLY A 104 8.33 11.48 20.28
CA GLY A 104 8.81 12.31 19.18
C GLY A 104 10.19 12.94 19.43
N GLN A 105 10.64 13.07 20.67
CA GLN A 105 12.01 13.55 20.96
C GLN A 105 13.08 12.55 20.52
N VAL A 106 12.77 11.25 20.54
CA VAL A 106 13.72 10.17 20.20
C VAL A 106 13.43 9.57 18.83
N ALA A 107 12.18 9.18 18.59
CA ALA A 107 11.76 8.49 17.38
C ALA A 107 11.72 9.43 16.17
N ASP A 108 12.10 8.89 15.01
CA ASP A 108 11.99 9.55 13.71
C ASP A 108 10.63 9.27 13.06
N ILE A 109 10.08 8.09 13.36
CA ILE A 109 8.76 7.65 12.94
C ILE A 109 7.94 7.27 14.18
N ILE A 110 6.76 7.86 14.33
CA ILE A 110 5.75 7.46 15.32
C ILE A 110 4.75 6.53 14.65
N GLN A 111 4.62 5.31 15.18
CA GLN A 111 3.67 4.34 14.68
C GLN A 111 2.34 4.43 15.45
N ILE A 112 1.22 4.47 14.72
CA ILE A 112 -0.13 4.39 15.29
C ILE A 112 -0.58 2.93 15.24
N PRO A 113 -0.88 2.28 16.39
CA PRO A 113 -1.36 0.90 16.43
C PRO A 113 -2.66 0.69 15.65
N ALA A 114 -2.84 -0.51 15.10
CA ALA A 114 -3.98 -0.87 14.26
C ALA A 114 -5.34 -0.60 14.91
N PHE A 115 -5.50 -0.92 16.19
CA PHE A 115 -6.75 -0.66 16.93
C PHE A 115 -7.03 0.83 17.17
N LEU A 116 -6.00 1.67 17.06
CA LEU A 116 -6.07 3.10 17.34
C LEU A 116 -6.08 3.95 16.06
N CYS A 117 -6.10 3.33 14.88
CA CYS A 117 -5.93 4.01 13.60
C CYS A 117 -6.99 5.08 13.27
N ARG A 118 -8.13 5.08 13.98
CA ARG A 118 -9.20 6.09 13.81
C ARG A 118 -9.26 7.14 14.91
N GLN A 119 -8.47 7.02 15.98
CA GLN A 119 -8.56 7.87 17.16
C GLN A 119 -8.05 9.27 16.84
N THR A 120 -8.97 10.21 16.62
CA THR A 120 -8.65 11.55 16.13
C THR A 120 -7.65 12.27 17.02
N ASP A 121 -7.86 12.24 18.34
CA ASP A 121 -6.98 12.96 19.28
C ASP A 121 -5.55 12.40 19.28
N LEU A 122 -5.41 11.06 19.18
CA LEU A 122 -4.10 10.42 19.08
C LEU A 122 -3.40 10.79 17.78
N LEU A 123 -4.12 10.76 16.64
CA LEU A 123 -3.58 11.17 15.35
C LEU A 123 -3.14 12.64 15.39
N VAL A 124 -3.99 13.54 15.87
CA VAL A 124 -3.67 14.98 15.97
C VAL A 124 -2.48 15.21 16.90
N ALA A 125 -2.41 14.52 18.05
CA ALA A 125 -1.27 14.61 18.96
C ALA A 125 0.03 14.13 18.31
N ALA A 126 -0.02 13.02 17.56
CA ALA A 126 1.13 12.52 16.80
C ALA A 126 1.55 13.49 15.69
N ALA A 127 0.60 14.05 14.92
CA ALA A 127 0.87 15.04 13.89
C ALA A 127 1.64 16.26 14.43
N LYS A 128 1.23 16.78 15.59
CA LYS A 128 1.84 17.95 16.24
C LYS A 128 3.32 17.77 16.62
N THR A 129 3.83 16.54 16.62
CA THR A 129 5.27 16.27 16.84
C THR A 129 6.15 16.62 15.64
N GLY A 130 5.57 16.79 14.45
CA GLY A 130 6.31 16.99 13.19
C GLY A 130 7.01 15.74 12.64
N LYS A 131 7.00 14.62 13.39
CA LYS A 131 7.65 13.36 12.99
C LYS A 131 6.90 12.65 11.89
N ILE A 132 7.57 11.69 11.24
CA ILE A 132 6.92 10.82 10.26
C ILE A 132 5.90 9.95 10.99
N ILE A 133 4.69 9.82 10.46
CA ILE A 133 3.63 9.02 11.09
C ILE A 133 3.34 7.80 10.24
N ASN A 134 3.51 6.60 10.82
CA ASN A 134 3.15 5.34 10.19
C ASN A 134 1.83 4.81 10.78
N ILE A 135 0.74 4.82 10.01
CA ILE A 135 -0.56 4.35 10.49
C ILE A 135 -0.75 2.88 10.11
N LYS A 136 -0.82 1.97 11.10
CA LYS A 136 -1.22 0.58 10.84
C LYS A 136 -2.73 0.53 10.57
N LYS A 137 -3.14 -0.10 9.45
CA LYS A 137 -4.54 -0.30 9.13
C LYS A 137 -5.20 -1.21 10.17
N GLY A 138 -6.32 -0.76 10.73
CA GLY A 138 -7.15 -1.59 11.60
C GLY A 138 -7.61 -2.85 10.88
N GLN A 139 -7.59 -4.00 11.55
CA GLN A 139 -8.02 -5.27 10.94
C GLN A 139 -9.52 -5.28 10.60
N PHE A 140 -10.28 -4.33 11.16
CA PHE A 140 -11.71 -4.09 10.89
C PHE A 140 -11.94 -2.99 9.83
N CYS A 141 -10.89 -2.44 9.23
CA CYS A 141 -10.99 -1.32 8.29
C CYS A 141 -10.76 -1.74 6.84
N SER A 142 -11.56 -1.17 5.94
CA SER A 142 -11.28 -1.07 4.51
C SER A 142 -10.05 -0.15 4.27
N PRO A 143 -9.38 -0.26 3.11
CA PRO A 143 -8.26 0.63 2.77
C PRO A 143 -8.64 2.11 2.73
N SER A 144 -9.86 2.46 2.34
CA SER A 144 -10.33 3.86 2.28
C SER A 144 -10.32 4.59 3.63
N VAL A 145 -10.36 3.87 4.76
CA VAL A 145 -10.20 4.47 6.10
C VAL A 145 -8.80 5.08 6.26
N MET A 146 -7.80 4.55 5.56
CA MET A 146 -6.43 5.04 5.63
C MET A 146 -6.30 6.42 4.98
N SER A 147 -7.00 6.69 3.88
CA SER A 147 -7.07 8.03 3.27
C SER A 147 -7.61 9.07 4.25
N ASN A 148 -8.70 8.75 4.95
CA ASN A 148 -9.29 9.64 5.95
C ASN A 148 -8.37 9.84 7.17
N SER A 149 -7.68 8.79 7.60
CA SER A 149 -6.77 8.86 8.76
C SER A 149 -5.52 9.66 8.44
N ALA A 150 -4.98 9.51 7.23
CA ALA A 150 -3.89 10.34 6.73
C ALA A 150 -4.31 11.81 6.60
N GLU A 151 -5.52 12.08 6.13
CA GLU A 151 -6.02 13.45 5.99
C GLU A 151 -6.16 14.17 7.34
N LYS A 152 -6.56 13.46 8.40
CA LYS A 152 -6.56 14.04 9.77
C LYS A 152 -5.18 14.56 10.19
N LEU A 153 -4.11 13.84 9.85
CA LEU A 153 -2.74 14.26 10.16
C LEU A 153 -2.31 15.47 9.33
N ARG A 154 -2.68 15.49 8.04
CA ARG A 154 -2.40 16.63 7.14
C ARG A 154 -3.12 17.90 7.58
N LEU A 155 -4.41 17.79 7.92
CA LEU A 155 -5.20 18.91 8.44
C LEU A 155 -4.68 19.41 9.81
N ALA A 156 -4.03 18.53 10.57
CA ALA A 156 -3.32 18.89 11.80
C ALA A 156 -1.92 19.47 11.55
N GLY A 157 -1.51 19.66 10.29
CA GLY A 157 -0.29 20.35 9.89
C GLY A 157 0.91 19.46 9.57
N ASN A 158 0.74 18.12 9.50
CA ASN A 158 1.85 17.21 9.23
C ASN A 158 1.63 16.38 7.95
N PRO A 159 2.38 16.65 6.87
CA PRO A 159 2.27 15.91 5.61
C PRO A 159 3.09 14.60 5.57
N ASN A 160 3.96 14.35 6.54
CA ASN A 160 4.89 13.22 6.56
C ASN A 160 4.19 11.94 7.03
N VAL A 161 3.26 11.43 6.22
CA VAL A 161 2.39 10.31 6.59
C VAL A 161 2.72 9.08 5.73
N MET A 162 2.58 7.90 6.32
CA MET A 162 2.68 6.58 5.70
C MET A 162 1.52 5.70 6.18
N VAL A 163 1.09 4.75 5.35
CA VAL A 163 -0.01 3.82 5.68
C VAL A 163 0.48 2.38 5.56
N CYS A 164 0.07 1.52 6.49
CA CYS A 164 0.62 0.18 6.60
C CYS A 164 -0.46 -0.92 6.64
N GLU A 165 -0.45 -1.81 5.66
CA GLU A 165 -1.28 -3.03 5.64
C GLU A 165 -0.73 -4.03 6.67
N ARG A 166 -1.63 -4.70 7.39
CA ARG A 166 -1.30 -5.73 8.38
C ARG A 166 -2.33 -6.86 8.47
N GLY A 167 -3.12 -7.05 7.42
CA GLY A 167 -4.22 -8.02 7.35
C GLY A 167 -5.56 -7.45 7.78
N THR A 168 -6.62 -8.16 7.37
CA THR A 168 -8.03 -7.86 7.65
C THR A 168 -8.66 -9.08 8.32
N MET A 169 -9.57 -8.88 9.28
CA MET A 169 -10.26 -9.98 9.98
C MET A 169 -10.98 -10.90 8.98
N PHE A 170 -10.68 -12.20 9.07
CA PHE A 170 -11.30 -13.22 8.22
C PHE A 170 -11.91 -14.31 9.10
N GLY A 171 -13.17 -14.12 9.48
CA GLY A 171 -13.80 -14.95 10.50
C GLY A 171 -13.20 -14.71 11.89
N TYR A 172 -13.18 -15.75 12.72
CA TYR A 172 -12.62 -15.69 14.07
C TYR A 172 -11.16 -16.16 14.07
N ASN A 173 -10.34 -15.47 14.86
CA ASN A 173 -8.94 -15.84 15.13
C ASN A 173 -7.98 -15.85 13.93
N ASP A 174 -8.39 -15.31 12.78
CA ASP A 174 -7.57 -15.30 11.57
C ASP A 174 -7.61 -13.98 10.81
N LEU A 175 -6.59 -13.78 9.97
CA LEU A 175 -6.40 -12.59 9.15
C LEU A 175 -6.07 -12.98 7.72
N ILE A 176 -6.62 -12.23 6.76
CA ILE A 176 -6.27 -12.33 5.36
C ILE A 176 -5.64 -11.03 4.86
N VAL A 177 -4.61 -11.16 4.03
CA VAL A 177 -4.05 -10.03 3.26
C VAL A 177 -4.72 -10.02 1.90
N ASP A 178 -5.48 -8.96 1.63
CA ASP A 178 -6.01 -8.69 0.30
C ASP A 178 -4.97 -7.85 -0.46
N PRO A 179 -4.27 -8.39 -1.47
CA PRO A 179 -3.23 -7.64 -2.18
C PRO A 179 -3.78 -6.40 -2.89
N ARG A 180 -5.10 -6.33 -3.18
CA ARG A 180 -5.73 -5.12 -3.74
C ARG A 180 -5.63 -3.92 -2.80
N ASN A 181 -5.53 -4.15 -1.49
CA ASN A 181 -5.36 -3.06 -0.53
C ASN A 181 -4.05 -2.31 -0.72
N PHE A 182 -2.99 -2.96 -1.21
CA PHE A 182 -1.73 -2.27 -1.49
C PHE A 182 -1.93 -1.17 -2.54
N GLU A 183 -2.75 -1.44 -3.57
CA GLU A 183 -3.09 -0.46 -4.59
C GLU A 183 -4.13 0.56 -4.10
N TRP A 184 -5.22 0.12 -3.49
CA TRP A 184 -6.27 1.03 -3.01
C TRP A 184 -5.80 1.99 -1.93
N MET A 185 -4.86 1.59 -1.07
CA MET A 185 -4.29 2.51 -0.08
C MET A 185 -3.44 3.63 -0.70
N ARG A 186 -3.00 3.51 -1.97
CA ARG A 186 -2.29 4.59 -2.66
C ARG A 186 -3.15 5.83 -2.85
N GLU A 187 -4.49 5.70 -2.82
CA GLU A 187 -5.42 6.84 -2.79
C GLU A 187 -5.17 7.79 -1.62
N ALA A 188 -4.56 7.29 -0.53
CA ALA A 188 -4.15 8.11 0.59
C ALA A 188 -3.01 9.08 0.22
N LYS A 189 -2.36 8.96 -0.94
CA LYS A 189 -1.26 9.80 -1.44
C LYS A 189 -0.05 9.85 -0.49
N CYS A 190 0.35 8.68 0.00
CA CYS A 190 1.49 8.48 0.90
C CYS A 190 2.14 7.12 0.64
N PRO A 191 3.38 6.90 1.11
CA PRO A 191 4.02 5.59 1.05
C PRO A 191 3.15 4.49 1.68
N VAL A 192 3.07 3.34 1.00
CA VAL A 192 2.38 2.13 1.42
C VAL A 192 3.40 1.13 1.96
N VAL A 193 3.21 0.70 3.20
CA VAL A 193 4.07 -0.27 3.90
C VAL A 193 3.33 -1.59 4.09
N ALA A 194 3.99 -2.72 3.86
CA ALA A 194 3.44 -4.04 4.19
C ALA A 194 4.03 -4.59 5.50
N ASP A 195 3.22 -4.76 6.53
CA ASP A 195 3.59 -5.53 7.72
C ASP A 195 3.45 -7.02 7.44
N ILE A 196 4.55 -7.64 7.01
CA ILE A 196 4.56 -9.04 6.56
C ILE A 196 4.53 -10.02 7.74
N THR A 197 4.74 -9.53 8.97
CA THR A 197 4.73 -10.34 10.20
C THR A 197 3.35 -10.40 10.83
N HIS A 198 2.77 -9.26 11.19
CA HIS A 198 1.47 -9.23 11.88
C HIS A 198 0.29 -9.53 10.96
N SER A 199 0.49 -9.48 9.64
CA SER A 199 -0.45 -10.00 8.65
C SER A 199 -0.76 -11.49 8.83
N LEU A 200 0.15 -12.23 9.47
CA LEU A 200 0.05 -13.67 9.71
C LEU A 200 -0.17 -13.99 11.18
N GLN A 201 -0.50 -12.98 11.99
CA GLN A 201 -0.90 -13.19 13.37
C GLN A 201 -2.27 -13.87 13.38
N GLN A 202 -2.44 -14.85 14.26
CA GLN A 202 -3.76 -15.43 14.56
C GLN A 202 -4.23 -14.89 15.90
N PRO A 203 -5.05 -13.81 15.93
CA PRO A 203 -5.44 -13.16 17.17
C PRO A 203 -6.15 -14.17 18.08
N ALA A 204 -5.69 -14.33 19.33
CA ALA A 204 -6.23 -15.32 20.26
C ALA A 204 -6.20 -16.79 19.75
N GLY A 205 -5.32 -17.11 18.79
CA GLY A 205 -5.22 -18.43 18.17
C GLY A 205 -4.59 -19.52 19.04
N LYS A 206 -3.92 -19.18 20.16
CA LYS A 206 -3.30 -20.14 21.08
C LYS A 206 -4.04 -20.17 22.42
N LYS A 207 -4.51 -21.35 22.83
CA LYS A 207 -4.97 -21.58 24.20
C LYS A 207 -3.78 -21.73 25.15
N LEU A 208 -3.88 -21.16 26.34
CA LEU A 208 -2.84 -21.24 27.36
C LEU A 208 -3.19 -22.30 28.43
N ASP A 209 -2.16 -22.95 28.97
CA ASP A 209 -2.32 -23.85 30.10
C ASP A 209 -2.82 -23.06 31.31
N GLY A 210 -3.92 -23.52 31.92
CA GLY A 210 -4.59 -22.81 33.02
C GLY A 210 -5.67 -21.81 32.60
N GLY A 211 -6.03 -21.74 31.31
CA GLY A 211 -7.13 -20.92 30.79
C GLY A 211 -6.67 -19.55 30.24
N GLY A 212 -7.46 -19.02 29.30
CA GLY A 212 -7.11 -17.81 28.54
C GLY A 212 -6.51 -18.10 27.16
N VAL A 213 -6.17 -17.03 26.43
CA VAL A 213 -5.68 -17.12 25.05
C VAL A 213 -4.53 -16.13 24.81
N ALA A 214 -3.65 -16.47 23.87
CA ALA A 214 -2.61 -15.63 23.32
C ALA A 214 -2.66 -15.65 21.78
N SER A 215 -2.01 -14.69 21.13
CA SER A 215 -1.86 -14.72 19.68
C SER A 215 -1.03 -15.93 19.24
N GLY A 216 -1.53 -16.64 18.23
CA GLY A 216 -0.74 -17.56 17.42
C GLY A 216 -0.17 -16.85 16.20
N GLY A 217 0.28 -17.63 15.22
CA GLY A 217 0.71 -17.08 13.94
C GLY A 217 1.34 -18.12 13.01
N LEU A 218 1.42 -17.75 11.74
CA LEU A 218 1.86 -18.60 10.63
C LEU A 218 3.19 -18.09 10.06
N ARG A 219 4.27 -18.15 10.85
CA ARG A 219 5.60 -17.64 10.48
C ARG A 219 6.09 -18.13 9.11
N GLU A 220 5.82 -19.39 8.82
CA GLU A 220 6.20 -20.08 7.59
C GLU A 220 5.59 -19.44 6.33
N LEU A 221 4.50 -18.67 6.47
CA LEU A 221 3.87 -17.94 5.39
C LEU A 221 4.43 -16.52 5.21
N ILE A 222 5.36 -16.04 6.05
CA ILE A 222 5.97 -14.71 5.92
C ILE A 222 6.58 -14.52 4.54
N PRO A 223 7.38 -15.46 3.98
CA PRO A 223 7.89 -15.33 2.62
C PRO A 223 6.78 -15.21 1.56
N CYS A 224 5.64 -15.89 1.73
CA CYS A 224 4.52 -15.80 0.80
C CYS A 224 3.93 -14.37 0.76
N ILE A 225 3.65 -13.80 1.94
CA ILE A 225 3.09 -12.44 2.05
C ILE A 225 4.12 -11.40 1.61
N ALA A 226 5.38 -11.59 1.97
CA ALA A 226 6.46 -10.68 1.58
C ALA A 226 6.66 -10.63 0.07
N ARG A 227 6.74 -11.81 -0.60
CA ARG A 227 6.80 -11.90 -2.06
C ARG A 227 5.63 -11.19 -2.73
N THR A 228 4.43 -11.41 -2.22
CA THR A 228 3.22 -10.76 -2.74
C THR A 228 3.33 -9.24 -2.64
N ALA A 229 3.73 -8.72 -1.49
CA ALA A 229 3.84 -7.28 -1.27
C ALA A 229 4.88 -6.62 -2.19
N VAL A 230 6.07 -7.21 -2.34
CA VAL A 230 7.11 -6.63 -3.20
C VAL A 230 6.82 -6.81 -4.68
N ALA A 231 6.15 -7.89 -5.08
CA ALA A 231 5.69 -8.08 -6.45
C ALA A 231 4.65 -7.04 -6.86
N VAL A 232 3.73 -6.67 -5.96
CA VAL A 232 2.77 -5.57 -6.18
C VAL A 232 3.45 -4.20 -6.16
N GLY A 233 4.58 -4.06 -5.46
CA GLY A 233 5.40 -2.85 -5.47
C GLY A 233 5.08 -1.88 -4.32
N VAL A 234 4.94 -2.38 -3.09
CA VAL A 234 4.87 -1.53 -1.90
C VAL A 234 6.15 -0.69 -1.72
N ASP A 235 6.04 0.46 -1.07
CA ASP A 235 7.18 1.38 -0.85
C ASP A 235 8.10 0.90 0.28
N GLY A 236 7.56 0.15 1.24
CA GLY A 236 8.34 -0.41 2.34
C GLY A 236 7.80 -1.71 2.91
N ILE A 237 8.69 -2.44 3.57
CA ILE A 237 8.36 -3.62 4.37
C ILE A 237 8.49 -3.29 5.85
N PHE A 238 7.51 -3.69 6.64
CA PHE A 238 7.63 -3.82 8.08
C PHE A 238 7.75 -5.30 8.44
N MET A 239 8.76 -5.66 9.22
CA MET A 239 8.89 -7.03 9.74
C MET A 239 9.54 -7.07 11.11
N GLU A 240 9.01 -7.91 11.99
CA GLU A 240 9.65 -8.20 13.26
C GLU A 240 10.64 -9.35 13.14
N VAL A 241 11.82 -9.16 13.73
CA VAL A 241 12.94 -10.10 13.64
C VAL A 241 13.44 -10.39 15.04
N HIS A 242 13.76 -11.65 15.31
CA HIS A 242 14.29 -12.09 16.58
C HIS A 242 15.42 -13.12 16.39
N ASP A 243 16.43 -13.11 17.25
CA ASP A 243 17.52 -14.09 17.26
C ASP A 243 17.04 -15.46 17.75
N ASP A 244 16.15 -15.48 18.73
CA ASP A 244 15.43 -16.67 19.23
C ASP A 244 13.88 -16.54 19.24
N PRO A 245 13.20 -16.63 18.09
CA PRO A 245 11.75 -16.44 18.01
C PRO A 245 10.91 -17.44 18.82
N LEU A 246 11.48 -18.57 19.25
CA LEU A 246 10.78 -19.58 20.03
C LEU A 246 10.61 -19.15 21.49
N ASN A 247 11.58 -18.41 22.02
CA ASN A 247 11.57 -17.90 23.39
C ASN A 247 11.20 -16.41 23.50
N ALA A 248 10.90 -15.76 22.37
CA ALA A 248 10.45 -14.37 22.36
C ALA A 248 9.18 -14.18 23.23
N PRO A 249 9.15 -13.17 24.12
CA PRO A 249 8.09 -12.99 25.13
C PRO A 249 6.76 -12.48 24.52
N VAL A 250 6.82 -11.95 23.30
CA VAL A 250 5.67 -11.35 22.60
C VAL A 250 5.73 -11.70 21.11
N ASP A 251 4.59 -12.10 20.55
CA ASP A 251 4.42 -12.40 19.12
C ASP A 251 5.49 -13.34 18.53
N GLY A 252 6.10 -14.19 19.36
CA GLY A 252 7.08 -15.19 18.94
C GLY A 252 6.67 -15.92 17.66
N PRO A 253 5.44 -16.48 17.55
CA PRO A 253 4.93 -17.16 16.35
C PRO A 253 4.94 -16.38 15.04
N THR A 254 5.18 -15.06 15.04
CA THR A 254 5.25 -14.23 13.82
C THR A 254 6.56 -13.45 13.67
N GLN A 255 7.53 -13.59 14.58
CA GLN A 255 8.84 -12.95 14.41
C GLN A 255 9.75 -13.82 13.51
N TRP A 256 10.38 -13.22 12.51
CA TRP A 256 11.29 -13.92 11.59
C TRP A 256 12.62 -14.23 12.28
N PRO A 257 13.25 -15.41 12.05
CA PRO A 257 14.53 -15.74 12.67
C PRO A 257 15.65 -14.95 12.01
N LEU A 258 16.44 -14.20 12.81
CA LEU A 258 17.52 -13.34 12.33
C LEU A 258 18.50 -14.03 11.38
N ARG A 259 18.84 -15.31 11.67
CA ARG A 259 19.75 -16.12 10.86
C ARG A 259 19.29 -16.36 9.41
N HIS A 260 18.00 -16.18 9.12
CA HIS A 260 17.42 -16.35 7.78
C HIS A 260 16.99 -15.00 7.17
N LEU A 261 17.32 -13.87 7.82
CA LEU A 261 16.89 -12.57 7.36
C LEU A 261 17.57 -12.17 6.04
N GLU A 262 18.88 -12.38 5.94
CA GLU A 262 19.65 -11.99 4.76
C GLU A 262 19.14 -12.68 3.50
N GLU A 263 19.02 -14.02 3.53
CA GLU A 263 18.49 -14.83 2.43
C GLU A 263 17.10 -14.37 1.98
N LEU A 264 16.19 -14.09 2.94
CA LEU A 264 14.87 -13.59 2.62
C LEU A 264 14.93 -12.20 1.97
N LEU A 265 15.74 -11.27 2.49
CA LEU A 265 15.82 -9.92 1.93
C LEU A 265 16.45 -9.91 0.53
N GLU A 266 17.44 -10.76 0.26
CA GLU A 266 18.02 -10.93 -1.07
C GLU A 266 16.97 -11.40 -2.09
N GLU A 267 16.15 -12.38 -1.74
CA GLU A 267 15.03 -12.85 -2.57
C GLU A 267 14.02 -11.72 -2.83
N LEU A 268 13.64 -10.99 -1.79
CA LEU A 268 12.64 -9.91 -1.92
C LEU A 268 13.15 -8.74 -2.76
N VAL A 269 14.42 -8.37 -2.63
CA VAL A 269 15.06 -7.36 -3.49
C VAL A 269 15.03 -7.80 -4.94
N ALA A 270 15.40 -9.06 -5.24
CA ALA A 270 15.41 -9.59 -6.59
C ALA A 270 14.00 -9.57 -7.24
N ILE A 271 12.96 -9.93 -6.48
CA ILE A 271 11.57 -9.89 -6.96
C ILE A 271 11.14 -8.45 -7.21
N ALA A 272 11.38 -7.54 -6.25
CA ALA A 272 10.97 -6.15 -6.34
C ALA A 272 11.59 -5.43 -7.56
N VAL A 273 12.88 -5.66 -7.80
CA VAL A 273 13.59 -5.12 -8.98
C VAL A 273 13.01 -5.70 -10.28
N SER A 274 12.57 -6.95 -10.26
CA SER A 274 12.01 -7.62 -11.45
C SER A 274 10.56 -7.20 -11.74
N SER A 275 9.76 -6.85 -10.73
CA SER A 275 8.35 -6.51 -10.88
C SER A 275 8.08 -5.01 -11.12
N ARG A 276 8.86 -4.11 -10.52
CA ARG A 276 8.65 -2.65 -10.65
C ARG A 276 8.76 -2.07 -12.07
N PRO A 277 9.59 -2.59 -13.00
CA PRO A 277 9.59 -2.15 -14.39
C PRO A 277 8.35 -2.57 -15.18
N VAL A 278 7.48 -3.41 -14.60
CA VAL A 278 6.44 -4.13 -15.33
C VAL A 278 5.08 -3.48 -15.13
N LEU A 279 4.72 -2.67 -16.14
CA LEU A 279 3.35 -2.47 -16.66
C LEU A 279 2.41 -1.48 -15.92
N ASN A 280 2.42 -0.21 -16.38
CA ASN A 280 1.18 0.57 -16.51
C ASN A 280 0.31 -0.05 -17.61
N LEU A 281 -0.33 -1.19 -17.31
CA LEU A 281 -1.35 -1.76 -18.19
C LEU A 281 -2.51 -0.77 -18.28
N HIS A 282 -2.60 -0.07 -19.40
CA HIS A 282 -3.82 0.64 -19.75
C HIS A 282 -4.89 -0.43 -20.02
N ILE A 283 -5.73 -0.69 -19.02
CA ILE A 283 -6.85 -1.61 -19.14
C ILE A 283 -7.90 -0.93 -20.03
N GLN A 284 -7.83 -1.19 -21.33
CA GLN A 284 -8.90 -0.80 -22.25
C GLN A 284 -10.09 -1.72 -21.99
N LEU A 285 -11.16 -1.17 -21.41
CA LEU A 285 -12.42 -1.88 -21.18
C LEU A 285 -13.31 -1.94 -22.44
N PHE A 286 -12.89 -1.29 -23.53
CA PHE A 286 -13.59 -1.39 -24.80
C PHE A 286 -13.35 -2.76 -25.41
N THR A 287 -14.44 -3.45 -25.75
CA THR A 287 -14.39 -4.68 -26.53
C THR A 287 -13.79 -4.39 -27.90
N PHE A 288 -12.68 -5.07 -28.22
CA PHE A 288 -12.19 -5.11 -29.59
C PHE A 288 -13.31 -5.63 -30.51
N GLY A 289 -13.70 -4.83 -31.50
CA GLY A 289 -14.58 -5.26 -32.59
C GLY A 289 -16.08 -5.10 -32.35
N HIS A 290 -16.55 -4.23 -31.45
CA HIS A 290 -17.95 -3.84 -31.49
C HIS A 290 -18.17 -2.75 -32.57
N PRO A 291 -18.97 -3.01 -33.63
CA PRO A 291 -19.15 -2.07 -34.75
C PRO A 291 -19.66 -0.68 -34.34
N SER A 292 -20.25 -0.57 -33.14
CA SER A 292 -20.77 0.70 -32.64
C SER A 292 -19.72 1.66 -32.10
N VAL A 293 -18.51 1.22 -31.75
CA VAL A 293 -17.48 2.14 -31.22
C VAL A 293 -16.76 2.82 -32.37
N ASP A 294 -16.39 2.05 -33.40
CA ASP A 294 -15.83 2.62 -34.63
C ASP A 294 -16.87 3.51 -35.33
N SER A 295 -18.16 3.13 -35.37
CA SER A 295 -19.18 4.00 -35.96
C SER A 295 -19.43 5.28 -35.15
N VAL A 296 -19.28 5.25 -33.82
CA VAL A 296 -19.46 6.43 -32.96
C VAL A 296 -18.26 7.36 -33.08
N VAL A 297 -17.04 6.81 -33.14
CA VAL A 297 -15.81 7.60 -33.36
C VAL A 297 -15.81 8.19 -34.77
N ASP A 298 -16.19 7.42 -35.79
CA ASP A 298 -16.27 7.92 -37.16
C ASP A 298 -17.40 8.95 -37.32
N GLN A 299 -18.58 8.76 -36.70
CA GLN A 299 -19.64 9.78 -36.67
C GLN A 299 -19.21 11.06 -35.95
N PHE A 300 -18.44 10.96 -34.86
CA PHE A 300 -17.95 12.12 -34.12
C PHE A 300 -16.90 12.89 -34.93
N LEU A 301 -16.04 12.18 -35.68
CA LEU A 301 -15.04 12.78 -36.57
C LEU A 301 -15.65 13.38 -37.84
N ASP A 302 -16.68 12.75 -38.42
CA ASP A 302 -17.43 13.28 -39.57
C ASP A 302 -18.24 14.52 -39.20
N ASN A 303 -18.81 14.57 -38.00
CA ASN A 303 -19.56 15.74 -37.51
C ASN A 303 -18.67 16.94 -37.14
N HIS A 304 -17.35 16.75 -36.99
CA HIS A 304 -16.41 17.81 -36.62
C HIS A 304 -15.36 18.13 -37.69
N THR A 305 -15.47 17.52 -38.88
CA THR A 305 -14.68 17.87 -40.06
C THR A 305 -15.41 18.82 -41.01
N THR A 306 -16.70 19.09 -40.81
CA THR A 306 -17.52 19.95 -41.69
C THR A 306 -17.54 21.45 -41.33
N ASP A 307 -17.01 21.87 -40.18
CA ASP A 307 -16.96 23.28 -39.79
C ASP A 307 -15.70 24.03 -40.26
N SER A 308 -15.30 23.81 -41.52
CA SER A 308 -14.28 24.64 -42.15
C SER A 308 -14.49 24.85 -43.65
N CYS A 309 -15.61 25.48 -44.04
CA CYS A 309 -15.65 26.24 -45.30
C CYS A 309 -16.85 27.21 -45.42
N GLY A 310 -16.57 28.51 -45.49
CA GLY A 310 -17.28 29.43 -46.42
C GLY A 310 -18.54 30.17 -45.94
N SER A 311 -18.34 31.45 -45.62
CA SER A 311 -19.27 32.59 -45.67
C SER A 311 -20.54 32.50 -46.56
N SER A 312 -21.71 32.97 -46.08
CA SER A 312 -22.31 34.30 -46.39
C SER A 312 -23.84 34.37 -46.17
N SER A 313 -24.26 35.50 -45.57
CA SER A 313 -25.53 36.26 -45.71
C SER A 313 -26.91 35.73 -45.24
N ASN A 314 -27.51 36.56 -44.38
CA ASN A 314 -28.89 37.07 -44.33
C ASN A 314 -29.98 36.46 -43.41
N GLU A 315 -30.42 37.34 -42.50
CA GLU A 315 -31.78 37.65 -42.02
C GLU A 315 -32.52 36.70 -41.05
N SER A 316 -32.83 37.24 -39.87
CA SER A 316 -34.00 36.91 -39.01
C SER A 316 -35.17 37.86 -39.36
N PRO A 317 -36.41 37.78 -38.79
CA PRO A 317 -36.90 36.98 -37.64
C PRO A 317 -38.39 36.47 -37.74
N HIS A 318 -38.90 35.94 -36.61
CA HIS A 318 -40.31 35.82 -36.12
C HIS A 318 -40.89 34.39 -35.93
N VAL A 319 -41.13 33.93 -34.68
CA VAL A 319 -42.40 33.94 -33.85
C VAL A 319 -43.37 32.83 -34.33
N SER A 320 -44.04 31.95 -33.56
CA SER A 320 -44.45 31.82 -32.14
C SER A 320 -45.06 30.43 -31.86
N THR A 321 -44.96 30.00 -30.60
CA THR A 321 -45.96 29.31 -29.74
C THR A 321 -46.88 28.18 -30.27
N HIS A 322 -46.84 27.02 -29.60
CA HIS A 322 -47.99 26.43 -28.87
C HIS A 322 -47.51 25.24 -27.99
N GLY A 323 -47.74 25.29 -26.67
CA GLY A 323 -47.71 24.11 -25.76
C GLY A 323 -49.11 23.48 -25.65
N PRO A 324 -49.50 22.76 -24.57
CA PRO A 324 -48.75 22.00 -23.55
C PRO A 324 -49.32 20.56 -23.32
N SER A 325 -48.67 19.69 -22.53
CA SER A 325 -49.30 18.90 -21.43
C SER A 325 -48.33 17.90 -20.72
N PRO A 326 -48.51 17.61 -19.40
CA PRO A 326 -47.53 16.97 -18.49
C PRO A 326 -48.06 15.64 -17.89
N PRO A 327 -47.58 15.13 -16.72
CA PRO A 327 -46.24 14.65 -16.34
C PRO A 327 -46.25 13.18 -15.83
N SER A 328 -45.09 12.55 -15.64
CA SER A 328 -44.96 11.49 -14.62
C SER A 328 -43.72 11.73 -13.74
N LYS A 329 -43.97 11.71 -12.43
CA LYS A 329 -43.06 12.05 -11.34
C LYS A 329 -42.04 10.93 -11.11
N GLY A 330 -40.80 11.31 -10.83
CA GLY A 330 -39.79 10.43 -10.26
C GLY A 330 -38.68 11.23 -9.56
N VAL A 331 -38.95 11.58 -8.30
CA VAL A 331 -38.01 11.87 -7.20
C VAL A 331 -36.85 12.85 -7.49
N VAL A 332 -37.04 14.09 -7.03
CA VAL A 332 -35.94 14.98 -6.65
C VAL A 332 -35.56 14.63 -5.21
N ASP A 333 -34.33 14.17 -4.99
CA ASP A 333 -33.67 14.30 -3.69
C ASP A 333 -32.45 15.20 -3.87
N GLY A 334 -32.39 16.23 -3.05
CA GLY A 334 -31.41 17.30 -3.13
C GLY A 334 -30.20 16.97 -2.26
N LYS A 335 -29.03 16.91 -2.89
CA LYS A 335 -27.71 17.21 -2.32
C LYS A 335 -26.73 17.28 -3.48
N GLU A 336 -26.02 18.40 -3.59
CA GLU A 336 -24.93 18.59 -4.55
C GLU A 336 -23.89 17.47 -4.40
N GLY A 337 -23.96 16.48 -5.28
CA GLY A 337 -22.90 15.51 -5.53
C GLY A 337 -22.50 15.66 -6.98
N ARG A 338 -21.23 16.02 -7.26
CA ARG A 338 -20.70 15.84 -8.60
C ARG A 338 -20.84 14.34 -8.95
N PRO A 339 -21.31 13.98 -10.15
CA PRO A 339 -21.31 12.60 -10.58
C PRO A 339 -19.88 12.07 -10.51
N SER A 340 -19.73 10.81 -10.12
CA SER A 340 -18.49 10.08 -10.33
C SER A 340 -18.05 10.19 -11.80
N TRP A 341 -16.74 10.30 -12.07
CA TRP A 341 -16.21 10.57 -13.42
C TRP A 341 -16.64 9.55 -14.49
N TRP A 342 -17.02 8.33 -14.08
CA TRP A 342 -17.55 7.29 -14.96
C TRP A 342 -19.06 7.42 -15.28
N ALA A 343 -19.73 8.46 -14.77
CA ALA A 343 -21.16 8.70 -14.93
C ALA A 343 -21.49 9.94 -15.78
N LEU A 344 -20.49 10.60 -16.37
CA LEU A 344 -20.71 11.71 -17.29
C LEU A 344 -20.99 11.19 -18.71
N PRO A 345 -22.03 11.71 -19.41
CA PRO A 345 -22.18 11.51 -20.84
C PRO A 345 -20.95 12.03 -21.58
N VAL A 346 -20.50 11.30 -22.60
CA VAL A 346 -19.28 11.59 -23.39
C VAL A 346 -19.31 12.98 -24.03
N GLU A 347 -20.51 13.55 -24.22
CA GLU A 347 -20.76 14.84 -24.87
C GLU A 347 -20.28 16.06 -24.05
N ASP A 348 -20.00 15.90 -22.74
CA ASP A 348 -19.56 16.97 -21.84
C ASP A 348 -18.05 16.89 -21.47
N MET A 349 -17.28 16.01 -22.11
CA MET A 349 -15.84 15.87 -21.84
C MET A 349 -15.00 16.75 -22.79
N ASP A 350 -14.32 17.74 -22.24
CA ASP A 350 -13.33 18.58 -22.93
C ASP A 350 -12.08 17.74 -23.25
N LEU A 351 -12.14 16.94 -24.32
CA LEU A 351 -11.08 16.01 -24.73
C LEU A 351 -10.07 16.69 -25.66
N ASP A 352 -8.78 16.60 -25.32
CA ASP A 352 -7.69 17.09 -26.16
C ASP A 352 -7.53 16.19 -27.41
N MET A 353 -7.68 16.80 -28.58
CA MET A 353 -7.61 16.11 -29.88
C MET A 353 -6.20 15.58 -30.20
N ASP A 354 -5.15 16.17 -29.64
CA ASP A 354 -3.79 15.68 -29.82
C ASP A 354 -3.50 14.46 -28.92
N GLU A 355 -4.06 14.42 -27.71
CA GLU A 355 -4.03 13.22 -26.85
C GLU A 355 -4.79 12.06 -27.51
N LEU A 356 -5.94 12.33 -28.14
CA LEU A 356 -6.72 11.33 -28.87
C LEU A 356 -5.97 10.76 -30.08
N ARG A 357 -5.23 11.60 -30.81
CA ARG A 357 -4.37 11.15 -31.94
C ARG A 357 -3.20 10.32 -31.45
N GLN A 358 -2.54 10.73 -30.36
CA GLN A 358 -1.45 9.98 -29.75
C GLN A 358 -1.92 8.64 -29.19
N TYR A 359 -3.13 8.60 -28.63
CA TYR A 359 -3.81 7.39 -28.21
C TYR A 359 -4.05 6.45 -29.41
N LYS A 360 -4.59 6.96 -30.53
CA LYS A 360 -4.82 6.17 -31.76
C LYS A 360 -3.52 5.55 -32.31
N ALA A 361 -2.43 6.32 -32.34
CA ALA A 361 -1.12 5.82 -32.79
C ALA A 361 -0.56 4.71 -31.85
N SER A 362 -0.75 4.88 -30.54
CA SER A 362 -0.36 3.89 -29.53
C SER A 362 -1.18 2.60 -29.67
N LEU A 363 -2.45 2.73 -30.04
CA LEU A 363 -3.39 1.62 -30.23
C LEU A 363 -3.03 0.78 -31.47
N GLU A 364 -2.65 1.41 -32.58
CA GLU A 364 -2.16 0.68 -33.77
C GLU A 364 -0.83 -0.04 -33.51
N THR A 365 0.06 0.57 -32.72
CA THR A 365 1.32 -0.08 -32.30
C THR A 365 1.05 -1.32 -31.43
N LEU A 366 0.10 -1.22 -30.49
CA LEU A 366 -0.29 -2.34 -29.63
C LEU A 366 -0.92 -3.48 -30.44
N LYS A 367 -1.81 -3.17 -31.40
CA LYS A 367 -2.40 -4.17 -32.30
C LYS A 367 -1.33 -4.96 -33.07
N SER A 368 -0.31 -4.26 -33.58
CA SER A 368 0.80 -4.89 -34.28
C SER A 368 1.60 -5.84 -33.38
N ASN A 369 1.91 -5.40 -32.15
CA ASN A 369 2.67 -6.19 -31.18
C ASN A 369 1.91 -7.46 -30.73
N VAL A 370 0.60 -7.35 -30.50
CA VAL A 370 -0.25 -8.49 -30.13
C VAL A 370 -0.33 -9.50 -31.28
N ALA A 371 -0.52 -9.05 -32.51
CA ALA A 371 -0.54 -9.93 -33.69
C ALA A 371 0.80 -10.68 -33.86
N SER A 372 1.93 -10.00 -33.62
CA SER A 372 3.25 -10.63 -33.65
C SER A 372 3.41 -11.71 -32.57
N ARG A 373 2.92 -11.45 -31.34
CA ARG A 373 3.01 -12.42 -30.24
C ARG A 373 2.11 -13.63 -30.42
N LEU A 374 0.91 -13.44 -30.98
CA LEU A 374 0.01 -14.56 -31.32
C LEU A 374 0.67 -15.50 -32.33
N LYS A 375 1.31 -14.95 -33.35
CA LYS A 375 2.04 -15.75 -34.35
C LYS A 375 3.19 -16.56 -33.73
N GLU A 376 3.97 -15.95 -32.83
CA GLU A 376 5.05 -16.62 -32.11
C GLU A 376 4.53 -17.77 -31.21
N MET A 377 3.36 -17.58 -30.59
CA MET A 377 2.72 -18.62 -29.78
C MET A 377 2.21 -19.79 -30.63
N GLU A 378 1.64 -19.52 -31.80
CA GLU A 378 1.20 -20.55 -32.75
C GLU A 378 2.38 -21.39 -33.27
N GLU A 379 3.51 -20.75 -33.58
CA GLU A 379 4.74 -21.42 -34.01
C GLU A 379 5.28 -22.35 -32.92
N ARG A 380 5.32 -21.88 -31.65
CA ARG A 380 5.74 -22.70 -30.49
C ARG A 380 4.79 -23.86 -30.23
N ALA A 381 3.48 -23.64 -30.37
CA ALA A 381 2.49 -24.70 -30.23
C ALA A 381 2.65 -25.78 -31.32
N SER A 382 3.00 -25.38 -32.56
CA SER A 382 3.32 -26.32 -33.63
C SER A 382 4.54 -27.17 -33.31
N LEU A 383 5.66 -26.53 -32.94
CA LEU A 383 6.91 -27.22 -32.54
C LEU A 383 6.68 -28.22 -31.40
N THR A 384 5.84 -27.85 -30.44
CA THR A 384 5.50 -28.73 -29.31
C THR A 384 4.70 -29.95 -29.77
N ARG A 385 3.74 -29.78 -30.70
CA ARG A 385 2.99 -30.91 -31.28
C ARG A 385 3.90 -31.84 -32.08
N ASP A 386 4.82 -31.29 -32.86
CA ASP A 386 5.77 -32.07 -33.66
C ASP A 386 6.70 -32.89 -32.77
N PHE A 387 7.16 -32.30 -31.65
CA PHE A 387 7.99 -32.99 -30.66
C PHE A 387 7.25 -34.12 -29.93
N VAL A 388 6.00 -33.89 -29.53
CA VAL A 388 5.15 -34.93 -28.92
C VAL A 388 4.89 -36.07 -29.92
N GLY A 389 4.58 -35.75 -31.17
CA GLY A 389 4.40 -36.77 -32.22
C GLY A 389 5.67 -37.59 -32.49
N PHE A 390 6.86 -36.98 -32.37
CA PHE A 390 8.13 -37.69 -32.46
C PHE A 390 8.34 -38.66 -31.29
N LEU A 391 8.00 -38.25 -30.07
CA LEU A 391 8.10 -39.08 -28.86
C LEU A 391 7.11 -40.25 -28.87
N ASP A 392 5.91 -40.07 -29.40
CA ASP A 392 4.92 -41.16 -29.50
C ASP A 392 5.27 -42.20 -30.59
N ALA A 393 6.15 -41.84 -31.53
CA ALA A 393 6.58 -42.69 -32.63
C ALA A 393 7.84 -43.53 -32.36
N HIS A 394 8.53 -43.31 -31.24
CA HIS A 394 9.77 -43.98 -30.83
C HIS A 394 9.65 -44.56 -29.42
#